data_AF-A0A034W3I0-F1
#
_entry.id   AF-A0A034W3I0-F1
#
_cell.length_a   1.000
_cell.length_b   1.000
_cell.length_c   1.000
_cell.angle_alpha   90.00
_cell.angle_beta   90.00
_cell.angle_gamma   90.00
#
_symmetry.space_group_name_H-M   'P 1'
#
loop_
_entity.id
_entity.type
_entity.pdbx_description
1 polymer ?
#
loop_
_entity_poly.entity_id
_entity_poly.type
_entity_poly.pdbx_seq_one_letter_code
_entity_poly.pdbx_strand_id
1 'polypeptide(L)'
;HLLLPSNCCDIEVPETQYYTCDTCNTTTHCCDIYEYCVSCCLHPSKRALLELVLRTITGRQAAVYAHVEDHFELCLVKCRTNSHSVAHENKYRDGMPKYCYGQTEAHESQREVSGGVAR
;
A
#
# COMPACT_ATOMS: atom_id res chain seq x y z
N HIS A 1 20.81 -7.64 -17.15
CA HIS A 1 19.41 -8.09 -17.15
C HIS A 1 19.08 -8.50 -18.58
N LEU A 2 18.71 -9.77 -18.81
CA LEU A 2 18.36 -10.28 -20.14
C LEU A 2 16.95 -9.77 -20.48
N LEU A 3 16.89 -8.75 -21.33
CA LEU A 3 15.62 -8.22 -21.83
C LEU A 3 15.28 -8.93 -23.14
N LEU A 4 14.00 -9.31 -23.27
CA LEU A 4 13.43 -9.77 -24.53
C LEU A 4 13.44 -8.64 -25.57
N PRO A 5 13.26 -8.93 -26.87
CA PRO A 5 13.10 -7.89 -27.90
C PRO A 5 11.93 -6.92 -27.66
N SER A 6 10.97 -7.30 -26.80
CA SER A 6 9.89 -6.45 -26.31
C SER A 6 10.32 -5.44 -25.24
N ASN A 7 11.60 -5.43 -24.83
CA ASN A 7 12.14 -4.74 -23.66
C ASN A 7 11.56 -5.18 -22.31
N CYS A 8 10.84 -6.30 -22.27
CA CYS A 8 10.41 -6.93 -21.01
C CYS A 8 11.50 -7.86 -20.48
N CYS A 9 11.49 -8.10 -19.16
CA CYS A 9 12.30 -9.13 -18.55
C CYS A 9 11.87 -10.52 -19.06
N ASP A 10 12.84 -11.39 -19.35
CA ASP A 10 12.56 -12.78 -19.70
C ASP A 10 12.15 -13.57 -18.45
N ILE A 11 10.94 -14.12 -18.46
CA ILE A 11 10.34 -14.81 -17.31
C ILE A 11 10.85 -16.24 -17.13
N GLU A 12 11.44 -16.81 -18.17
CA GLU A 12 11.99 -18.16 -18.15
C GLU A 12 13.38 -18.19 -17.47
N VAL A 13 13.96 -17.00 -17.25
CA VAL A 13 15.25 -16.82 -16.57
C VAL A 13 15.02 -16.91 -15.05
N PRO A 14 15.66 -17.84 -14.33
CA PRO A 14 15.44 -18.06 -12.89
C PRO A 14 15.68 -16.83 -12.01
N GLU A 15 16.52 -15.90 -12.46
CA GLU A 15 16.82 -14.65 -11.76
C GLU A 15 15.69 -13.60 -11.89
N THR A 16 14.75 -13.78 -12.82
CA THR A 16 13.61 -12.87 -12.99
C THR A 16 12.57 -13.18 -11.92
N GLN A 17 12.39 -12.24 -10.99
CA GLN A 17 11.43 -12.35 -9.90
C GLN A 17 10.20 -11.51 -10.17
N TYR A 18 9.04 -12.07 -9.88
CA TYR A 18 7.76 -11.37 -9.88
C TYR A 18 7.31 -11.10 -8.46
N TYR A 19 6.65 -9.95 -8.27
CA TYR A 19 5.97 -9.60 -7.02
C TYR A 19 6.88 -9.60 -5.77
N THR A 20 8.15 -9.21 -5.96
CA THR A 20 9.17 -9.18 -4.92
C THR A 20 8.74 -8.36 -3.70
N CYS A 21 8.97 -8.93 -2.51
CA CYS A 21 8.63 -8.36 -1.21
C CYS A 21 9.87 -8.08 -0.33
N ASP A 22 11.07 -7.95 -0.90
CA ASP A 22 12.35 -8.03 -0.17
C ASP A 22 12.49 -7.07 1.03
N THR A 23 11.94 -5.86 0.93
CA THR A 23 11.97 -4.87 2.02
C THR A 23 10.67 -4.82 2.82
N CYS A 24 9.77 -5.79 2.64
CA CYS A 24 8.44 -5.76 3.22
C CYS A 24 8.37 -6.58 4.51
N ASN A 25 7.89 -5.97 5.57
CA ASN A 25 7.55 -6.68 6.81
C ASN A 25 6.16 -7.32 6.67
N THR A 26 6.09 -8.65 6.86
CA THR A 26 4.85 -9.41 6.67
C THR A 26 3.82 -9.21 7.78
N THR A 27 4.22 -8.76 8.96
CA THR A 27 3.32 -8.48 10.08
C THR A 27 2.69 -7.09 9.95
N THR A 28 3.47 -6.08 9.59
CA THR A 28 2.97 -4.71 9.41
C THR A 28 2.42 -4.45 8.01
N HIS A 29 2.75 -5.31 7.04
CA HIS A 29 2.41 -5.16 5.62
C HIS A 29 2.94 -3.84 5.03
N CYS A 30 4.12 -3.42 5.47
CA CYS A 30 4.79 -2.20 5.05
C CYS A 30 6.19 -2.51 4.52
N CYS A 31 6.64 -1.72 3.56
CA CYS A 31 7.92 -1.84 2.89
C CYS A 31 8.72 -0.54 2.93
N ASP A 32 10.05 -0.66 2.90
CA ASP A 32 10.95 0.50 2.87
C ASP A 32 10.99 1.18 1.49
N ILE A 33 10.75 0.41 0.43
CA ILE A 33 10.76 0.87 -0.97
C ILE A 33 9.35 0.78 -1.55
N TYR A 34 8.93 1.85 -2.25
CA TYR A 34 7.60 1.96 -2.82
C TYR A 34 7.34 0.87 -3.86
N GLU A 35 8.29 0.65 -4.76
CA GLU A 35 8.22 -0.34 -5.83
C GLU A 35 8.07 -1.75 -5.28
N TYR A 36 8.75 -2.09 -4.17
CA TYR A 36 8.55 -3.36 -3.49
C TYR A 36 7.19 -3.46 -2.80
N CYS A 37 6.64 -2.36 -2.27
CA CYS A 37 5.26 -2.36 -1.79
C CYS A 37 4.28 -2.68 -2.93
N VAL A 38 4.38 -1.98 -4.05
CA VAL A 38 3.46 -2.15 -5.19
C VAL A 38 3.60 -3.56 -5.76
N SER A 39 4.84 -4.02 -5.97
CA SER A 39 5.15 -5.37 -6.46
C SER A 39 4.60 -6.45 -5.52
N CYS A 40 4.87 -6.34 -4.21
CA CYS A 40 4.39 -7.29 -3.21
C CYS A 40 2.85 -7.29 -3.08
N CYS A 41 2.23 -6.11 -3.19
CA CYS A 41 0.78 -5.93 -3.15
C CYS A 41 0.08 -6.68 -4.29
N LEU A 42 0.67 -6.64 -5.50
CA LEU A 42 0.15 -7.33 -6.67
C LEU A 42 0.19 -8.86 -6.57
N HIS A 43 0.97 -9.42 -5.62
CA HIS A 43 1.09 -10.86 -5.47
C HIS A 43 -0.28 -11.50 -5.21
N PRO A 44 -0.68 -12.57 -5.93
CA PRO A 44 -2.01 -13.19 -5.80
C PRO A 44 -2.37 -13.61 -4.36
N SER A 45 -1.37 -13.97 -3.56
CA SER A 45 -1.57 -14.32 -2.14
C SER A 45 -2.05 -13.16 -1.26
N LYS A 46 -1.99 -11.91 -1.73
CA LYS A 46 -2.47 -10.74 -0.98
C LYS A 46 -3.95 -10.46 -1.20
N ARG A 47 -4.61 -11.17 -2.13
CA ARG A 47 -6.02 -10.94 -2.49
C ARG A 47 -6.95 -10.86 -1.28
N ALA A 48 -6.88 -11.84 -0.37
CA ALA A 48 -7.75 -11.87 0.81
C ALA A 48 -7.53 -10.66 1.73
N LEU A 49 -6.27 -10.23 1.90
CA LEU A 49 -5.92 -9.03 2.66
C LEU A 49 -6.47 -7.77 1.99
N LEU A 50 -6.32 -7.63 0.66
CA LEU A 50 -6.78 -6.47 -0.08
C LEU A 50 -8.30 -6.36 -0.13
N GLU A 51 -9.02 -7.47 -0.24
CA GLU A 51 -10.48 -7.51 -0.13
C GLU A 51 -10.94 -7.00 1.24
N LEU A 52 -10.23 -7.36 2.32
CA LEU A 52 -10.50 -6.85 3.65
C LEU A 52 -10.21 -5.35 3.75
N VAL A 53 -9.09 -4.89 3.20
CA VAL A 53 -8.76 -3.46 3.13
C VAL A 53 -9.87 -2.69 2.43
N LEU A 54 -10.34 -3.14 1.26
CA LEU A 54 -11.41 -2.48 0.51
C LEU A 54 -12.71 -2.35 1.32
N ARG A 55 -13.09 -3.39 2.09
CA ARG A 55 -14.28 -3.37 2.96
C ARG A 55 -14.19 -2.37 4.12
N THR A 56 -12.97 -2.03 4.53
CA THR A 56 -12.72 -1.10 5.64
C THR A 56 -12.62 0.36 5.20
N ILE A 57 -12.63 0.65 3.89
CA ILE A 57 -12.52 2.01 3.37
C ILE A 57 -13.82 2.76 3.63
N THR A 58 -13.72 3.86 4.38
CA THR A 58 -14.86 4.72 4.72
C THR A 58 -14.46 6.20 4.66
N GLY A 59 -15.46 7.10 4.76
CA GLY A 59 -15.25 8.54 4.86
C GLY A 59 -14.42 9.13 3.71
N ARG A 60 -13.47 10.01 4.03
CA ARG A 60 -12.62 10.70 3.06
C ARG A 60 -11.78 9.76 2.19
N GLN A 61 -11.43 8.58 2.70
CA GLN A 61 -10.68 7.58 1.93
C GLN A 61 -11.53 7.01 0.79
N ALA A 62 -12.84 6.84 0.98
CA ALA A 62 -13.72 6.27 -0.07
C ALA A 62 -13.65 7.04 -1.40
N ALA A 63 -13.55 8.37 -1.35
CA ALA A 63 -13.38 9.19 -2.55
C ALA A 63 -12.07 8.94 -3.30
N VAL A 64 -10.99 8.55 -2.59
CA VAL A 64 -9.69 8.25 -3.20
C VAL A 64 -9.74 6.92 -3.96
N TYR A 65 -10.46 5.92 -3.44
CA TYR A 65 -10.58 4.60 -4.07
C TYR A 65 -11.73 4.51 -5.07
N ALA A 66 -12.63 5.50 -5.13
CA ALA A 66 -13.72 5.53 -6.10
C ALA A 66 -13.26 5.55 -7.56
N HIS A 67 -12.01 5.98 -7.81
CA HIS A 67 -11.40 6.04 -9.14
C HIS A 67 -10.46 4.87 -9.45
N VAL A 68 -10.35 3.88 -8.56
CA VAL A 68 -9.47 2.73 -8.78
C VAL A 68 -10.19 1.73 -9.68
N GLU A 69 -9.63 1.49 -10.86
CA GLU A 69 -10.25 0.62 -11.88
C GLU A 69 -9.67 -0.79 -11.87
N ASP A 70 -8.39 -0.94 -11.50
CA ASP A 70 -7.71 -2.23 -11.52
C ASP A 70 -6.84 -2.51 -10.28
N HIS A 71 -6.29 -3.73 -10.23
CA HIS A 71 -5.48 -4.20 -9.11
C HIS A 71 -4.15 -3.42 -8.98
N PHE A 72 -3.59 -2.96 -10.10
CA PHE A 72 -2.38 -2.17 -10.09
C PHE A 72 -2.62 -0.78 -9.52
N GLU A 73 -3.67 -0.09 -9.95
CA GLU A 73 -4.09 1.19 -9.40
C GLU A 73 -4.42 1.10 -7.91
N LEU A 74 -5.07 -0.01 -7.49
CA LEU A 74 -5.30 -0.27 -6.07
C LEU A 74 -3.98 -0.29 -5.30
N CYS A 75 -2.98 -1.01 -5.78
CA CYS A 75 -1.68 -1.10 -5.15
C CYS A 75 -0.92 0.24 -5.19
N LEU A 76 -1.03 1.01 -6.28
CA LEU A 76 -0.45 2.35 -6.37
C LEU A 76 -1.05 3.28 -5.31
N VAL A 77 -2.37 3.27 -5.12
CA VAL A 77 -3.07 4.08 -4.12
C VAL A 77 -2.78 3.60 -2.71
N LYS A 78 -2.81 2.29 -2.45
CA LYS A 78 -2.51 1.70 -1.13
C LYS A 78 -1.10 2.03 -0.68
N CYS A 79 -0.12 1.76 -1.53
CA CYS A 79 1.28 1.88 -1.18
C CYS A 79 1.77 3.33 -1.07
N ARG A 80 1.01 4.33 -1.55
CA ARG A 80 1.41 5.73 -1.38
C ARG A 80 1.55 6.08 0.10
N THR A 81 2.66 6.72 0.45
CA THR A 81 2.83 7.37 1.75
C THR A 81 1.70 8.38 1.95
N ASN A 82 0.89 8.16 2.98
CA ASN A 82 -0.19 9.05 3.32
C ASN A 82 0.28 10.10 4.34
N SER A 83 -0.52 11.13 4.57
CA SER A 83 -0.25 12.16 5.59
C SER A 83 -0.19 11.61 7.02
N HIS A 84 -0.43 10.31 7.26
CA HIS A 84 -0.28 9.69 8.57
C HIS A 84 1.18 9.34 8.89
N SER A 85 2.09 9.37 7.89
CA SER A 85 3.53 9.16 8.09
C SER A 85 4.26 10.40 8.65
N VAL A 86 3.59 11.56 8.76
CA VAL A 86 4.17 12.84 9.20
C VAL A 86 3.62 13.26 10.57
N ALA A 87 4.51 13.71 11.46
CA ALA A 87 4.16 14.13 12.83
C ALA A 87 3.63 15.57 12.90
N HIS A 88 4.42 16.49 12.35
CA HIS A 88 4.24 17.94 12.39
C HIS A 88 5.24 18.54 11.38
N GLU A 89 4.86 19.59 10.63
CA GLU A 89 5.77 20.34 9.74
C GLU A 89 6.65 19.48 8.80
N ASN A 90 6.07 18.46 8.14
CA ASN A 90 6.77 17.56 7.21
C ASN A 90 7.86 16.65 7.84
N LYS A 91 7.96 16.58 9.17
CA LYS A 91 8.87 15.64 9.83
C LYS A 91 8.23 14.26 9.95
N TYR A 92 8.80 13.25 9.27
CA TYR A 92 8.36 11.86 9.37
C TYR A 92 8.61 11.32 10.79
N ARG A 93 7.64 10.59 11.38
CA ARG A 93 7.68 10.13 12.78
C ARG A 93 8.65 9.00 13.05
N ASP A 94 8.84 8.12 12.07
CA ASP A 94 9.65 6.91 12.18
C ASP A 94 10.50 6.73 10.92
N GLY A 95 11.72 6.25 11.09
CA GLY A 95 12.65 5.97 9.99
C GLY A 95 12.37 4.66 9.24
N MET A 96 11.30 3.95 9.60
CA MET A 96 10.96 2.57 9.21
C MET A 96 9.72 2.53 8.28
N PRO A 97 9.31 1.36 7.71
CA PRO A 97 8.79 1.25 6.36
C PRO A 97 7.56 2.12 6.10
N LYS A 98 7.63 2.92 5.04
CA LYS A 98 6.72 4.06 4.80
C LYS A 98 5.58 3.73 3.83
N TYR A 99 5.69 2.61 3.12
CA TYR A 99 4.79 2.23 2.04
C TYR A 99 4.05 0.95 2.43
N CYS A 100 2.75 1.02 2.66
CA CYS A 100 1.99 -0.10 3.23
C CYS A 100 0.87 -0.58 2.30
N TYR A 101 0.74 -1.89 2.13
CA TYR A 101 -0.32 -2.52 1.35
C TYR A 101 -1.42 -3.15 2.21
N GLY A 102 -1.20 -3.29 3.52
CA GLY A 102 -2.18 -3.84 4.46
C GLY A 102 -3.18 -2.82 5.00
N GLN A 103 -3.85 -3.21 6.10
CA GLN A 103 -4.72 -2.30 6.83
C GLN A 103 -3.89 -1.15 7.40
N THR A 104 -4.37 0.06 7.20
CA THR A 104 -3.77 1.25 7.79
C THR A 104 -4.58 1.57 9.03
N GLU A 105 -4.02 1.33 10.22
CA GLU A 105 -4.59 1.85 11.46
C GLU A 105 -4.58 3.38 11.37
N ALA A 106 -5.76 4.00 11.38
CA ALA A 106 -5.84 5.46 11.39
C ALA A 106 -5.21 5.97 12.69
N HIS A 107 -4.13 6.76 12.58
CA HIS A 107 -3.59 7.47 13.73
C HIS A 107 -4.68 8.34 14.38
N GLU A 108 -4.70 8.40 15.72
CA GLU A 108 -5.70 9.10 16.57
C GLU A 108 -6.09 10.51 16.09
N SER A 109 -5.18 11.23 15.43
CA SER A 109 -5.42 12.57 14.89
C SER A 109 -6.29 12.63 13.63
N GLN A 110 -6.59 11.49 13.01
CA GLN A 110 -7.53 11.36 11.88
C GLN A 110 -8.69 10.41 12.18
N ARG A 111 -8.77 9.89 13.42
CA ARG A 111 -10.04 9.42 13.95
C ARG A 111 -10.89 10.67 14.03
N GLU A 112 -11.80 10.85 13.08
CA GLU A 112 -12.81 11.88 13.20
C GLU A 112 -13.31 11.88 14.64
N VAL A 113 -13.42 13.10 15.16
CA VAL A 113 -14.13 13.49 16.36
C VAL A 113 -15.53 12.85 16.33
N SER A 114 -15.64 11.55 16.65
CA SER A 114 -16.90 10.89 16.99
C SER A 114 -17.22 11.28 18.42
N GLY A 115 -17.62 12.53 18.57
CA GLY A 115 -18.16 13.11 19.77
C GLY A 115 -18.62 14.52 19.41
N GLY A 116 -19.89 14.79 19.16
CA GLY A 116 -21.11 13.99 19.21
C GLY A 116 -22.27 14.97 19.00
N VAL A 117 -23.46 14.47 18.69
CA VAL A 117 -24.69 15.19 19.07
C VAL A 117 -25.64 14.13 19.60
N ALA A 118 -25.76 14.10 20.92
CA ALA A 118 -26.97 13.64 21.56
C ALA A 118 -28.14 14.47 21.03
N ARG A 119 -29.14 13.80 20.47
CA ARG A 119 -30.57 14.11 20.67
C ARG A 119 -31.34 12.80 20.67
#